data_AF-A0A7S0HAV7-F1
#
_entry.id   AF-A0A7S0HAV7-F1
#
_cell.length_a   1.000
_cell.length_b   1.000
_cell.length_c   1.000
_cell.angle_alpha   90.00
_cell.angle_beta   90.00
_cell.angle_gamma   90.00
#
_symmetry.space_group_name_H-M   'P 1'
#
loop_
_entity.id
_entity.type
_entity.pdbx_description
1 polymer ?
#
loop_
_entity_poly.entity_id
_entity_poly.type
_entity_poly.pdbx_seq_one_letter_code
_entity_poly.pdbx_strand_id
1 'polypeptide(L)'
;GTAGVEAPLPPEEAEAQGEAQGENAAMLAMMESMWRVSLLDIESTLRHVCNKVLSDSSSEAGVRQQRAKGLVVMGRIFKGYGKANAIEKSDFTRHVEDVGRKAEQMVAEARDAEDAEQ
;
A
#
# COMPACT_ATOMS: atom_id res chain seq x y z
N GLY A 1 -46.28 7.84 -1.80
CA GLY A 1 -45.63 7.54 -0.52
C GLY A 1 -44.41 8.42 -0.45
N THR A 2 -44.31 9.20 0.62
CA THR A 2 -43.39 10.31 0.83
C THR A 2 -41.92 9.89 0.77
N ALA A 3 -41.12 10.63 0.00
CA ALA A 3 -39.67 10.60 0.09
C ALA A 3 -39.27 11.08 1.50
N GLY A 4 -38.67 10.19 2.30
CA GLY A 4 -38.04 10.56 3.55
C GLY A 4 -36.82 11.41 3.22
N VAL A 5 -36.97 12.73 3.33
CA VAL A 5 -35.83 13.65 3.39
C VAL A 5 -35.23 13.43 4.76
N GLU A 6 -34.20 12.58 4.83
CA GLU A 6 -33.36 12.42 6.02
C GLU A 6 -32.84 13.79 6.41
N ALA A 7 -33.09 14.18 7.67
CA ALA A 7 -32.70 15.49 8.16
C ALA A 7 -31.17 15.64 8.09
N PRO A 8 -30.63 16.83 7.78
CA PRO A 8 -29.19 17.06 7.81
C PRO A 8 -28.66 16.70 9.20
N LEU A 9 -27.56 15.94 9.23
CA LEU A 9 -26.93 15.54 10.48
C LEU A 9 -26.60 16.77 11.33
N PRO A 10 -26.79 16.68 12.66
CA PRO A 10 -26.45 17.77 13.53
C PRO A 10 -24.95 18.12 13.37
N PRO A 11 -24.60 19.41 13.44
CA PRO A 11 -23.27 19.89 13.08
C PRO A 11 -22.15 19.21 13.88
N GLU A 12 -22.42 18.86 15.13
CA GLU A 12 -21.46 18.21 16.04
C GLU A 12 -21.09 16.77 15.57
N GLU A 13 -22.05 16.03 15.03
CA GLU A 13 -21.81 14.68 14.47
C GLU A 13 -21.15 14.75 13.09
N ALA A 14 -21.50 15.75 12.28
CA ALA A 14 -20.87 15.98 10.98
C ALA A 14 -19.39 16.41 11.13
N GLU A 15 -19.08 17.21 12.14
CA GLU A 15 -17.72 17.61 12.50
C GLU A 15 -16.91 16.42 13.02
N ALA A 16 -17.45 15.64 13.97
CA ALA A 16 -16.80 14.44 14.49
C ALA A 16 -16.56 13.36 13.40
N GLN A 17 -17.50 13.18 12.48
CA GLN A 17 -17.34 12.28 11.33
C GLN A 17 -16.30 12.79 10.32
N GLY A 18 -16.25 14.10 10.07
CA GLY A 18 -15.24 14.73 9.22
C GLY A 18 -13.82 14.60 9.80
N GLU A 19 -13.69 14.73 11.13
CA GLU A 19 -12.44 14.52 11.85
C GLU A 19 -12.02 13.04 11.82
N ALA A 20 -12.91 12.11 12.14
CA ALA A 20 -12.62 10.68 12.08
C ALA A 20 -12.30 10.17 10.66
N GLN A 21 -12.97 10.71 9.62
CA GLN A 21 -12.60 10.43 8.23
C GLN A 21 -11.22 11.03 7.88
N GLY A 22 -10.92 12.24 8.36
CA GLY A 22 -9.62 12.88 8.18
C GLY A 22 -8.48 12.07 8.81
N GLU A 23 -8.68 11.56 10.01
CA GLU A 23 -7.73 10.70 10.73
C GLU A 23 -7.47 9.39 9.98
N ASN A 24 -8.52 8.72 9.51
CA ASN A 24 -8.39 7.48 8.73
C ASN A 24 -7.68 7.71 7.39
N ALA A 25 -7.99 8.80 6.68
CA ALA A 25 -7.31 9.17 5.45
C ALA A 25 -5.81 9.46 5.68
N ALA A 26 -5.48 10.15 6.78
CA ALA A 26 -4.10 10.43 7.17
C ALA A 26 -3.33 9.14 7.48
N MET A 27 -3.95 8.19 8.19
CA MET A 27 -3.36 6.88 8.48
C MET A 27 -3.04 6.10 7.19
N LEU A 28 -3.98 6.04 6.26
CA LEU A 28 -3.78 5.34 4.97
C LEU A 28 -2.66 5.98 4.14
N ALA A 29 -2.59 7.31 4.10
CA ALA A 29 -1.51 8.03 3.44
C ALA A 29 -0.13 7.75 4.08
N MET A 30 -0.08 7.63 5.41
CA MET A 30 1.12 7.26 6.15
C MET A 30 1.57 5.82 5.82
N MET A 31 0.63 4.87 5.73
CA MET A 31 0.93 3.48 5.37
C MET A 31 1.47 3.36 3.94
N GLU A 32 0.85 4.03 2.97
CA GLU A 32 1.35 4.10 1.58
C GLU A 32 2.75 4.73 1.51
N SER A 33 3.00 5.77 2.31
CA SER A 33 4.31 6.40 2.38
C SER A 33 5.37 5.45 2.93
N MET A 34 5.07 4.70 3.99
CA MET A 34 5.98 3.68 4.53
C MET A 34 6.27 2.57 3.52
N TRP A 35 5.25 2.09 2.81
CA TRP A 35 5.43 1.11 1.74
C TRP A 35 6.38 1.62 0.64
N ARG A 36 6.21 2.87 0.21
CA ARG A 36 7.11 3.50 -0.77
C ARG A 36 8.54 3.62 -0.25
N VAL A 37 8.74 3.91 1.03
CA VAL A 37 10.08 3.91 1.64
C VAL A 37 10.72 2.54 1.54
N SER A 38 9.99 1.46 1.84
CA SER A 38 10.49 0.09 1.68
C SER A 38 10.83 -0.24 0.22
N LEU A 39 10.01 0.19 -0.74
CA LEU A 39 10.31 0.03 -2.16
C LEU A 39 11.61 0.75 -2.56
N LEU A 40 11.78 2.00 -2.11
CA LEU A 40 12.98 2.78 -2.38
C LEU A 40 14.25 2.15 -1.78
N ASP A 41 14.15 1.59 -0.58
CA ASP A 41 15.27 0.91 0.07
C ASP A 41 15.74 -0.33 -0.71
N ILE A 42 14.78 -1.14 -1.19
CA ILE A 42 15.06 -2.30 -2.04
C ILE A 42 15.75 -1.85 -3.33
N GLU A 43 15.22 -0.82 -4.01
CA GLU A 43 15.82 -0.30 -5.24
C GLU A 43 17.22 0.27 -5.04
N SER A 44 17.42 1.03 -3.96
CA SER A 44 18.70 1.62 -3.58
C SER A 44 19.75 0.53 -3.33
N THR A 45 19.39 -0.49 -2.55
CA THR A 45 20.25 -1.64 -2.25
C THR A 45 20.67 -2.37 -3.52
N LEU A 46 19.71 -2.68 -4.41
CA LEU A 46 20.00 -3.35 -5.68
C LEU A 46 20.95 -2.53 -6.56
N ARG A 47 20.71 -1.22 -6.68
CA ARG A 47 21.57 -0.33 -7.46
C ARG A 47 22.99 -0.29 -6.89
N HIS A 48 23.11 -0.18 -5.57
CA HIS A 48 24.40 -0.17 -4.89
C HIS A 48 25.20 -1.46 -5.14
N VAL A 49 24.56 -2.62 -4.98
CA VAL A 49 25.19 -3.93 -5.21
C VAL A 49 25.59 -4.10 -6.67
N CYS A 50 24.71 -3.77 -7.62
CA CYS A 50 25.03 -3.83 -9.05
C CYS A 50 26.26 -2.97 -9.39
N ASN A 51 26.30 -1.74 -8.89
CA ASN A 51 27.45 -0.85 -9.08
C ASN A 51 28.74 -1.42 -8.49
N LYS A 52 28.69 -1.93 -7.25
CA LYS A 52 29.85 -2.56 -6.60
C LYS A 52 30.38 -3.73 -7.40
N VAL A 53 29.50 -4.61 -7.86
CA VAL A 53 29.88 -5.83 -8.60
C VAL A 53 30.44 -5.50 -9.98
N LEU A 54 29.82 -4.57 -10.71
CA LEU A 54 30.20 -4.22 -12.08
C LEU A 54 31.42 -3.28 -12.15
N SER A 55 31.67 -2.51 -11.10
CA SER A 55 32.77 -1.54 -11.04
C SER A 55 33.94 -1.99 -10.14
N ASP A 56 33.94 -3.23 -9.66
CA ASP A 56 35.02 -3.75 -8.82
C ASP A 56 36.34 -3.88 -9.59
N SER A 57 37.19 -2.85 -9.49
CA SER A 57 38.52 -2.79 -10.09
C SER A 57 39.56 -3.64 -9.37
N SER A 58 39.26 -4.20 -8.20
CA SER A 58 40.15 -5.15 -7.52
C SER A 58 40.17 -6.53 -8.18
N SER A 59 39.18 -6.80 -9.05
CA SER A 59 39.05 -8.06 -9.79
C SER A 59 39.43 -7.89 -11.27
N GLU A 60 39.98 -8.95 -11.84
CA GLU A 60 40.25 -9.06 -13.28
C GLU A 60 38.97 -8.90 -14.12
N ALA A 61 39.12 -8.43 -15.36
CA ALA A 61 37.99 -8.18 -16.26
C ALA A 61 37.16 -9.45 -16.54
N GLY A 62 37.80 -10.61 -16.69
CA GLY A 62 37.11 -11.89 -16.88
C GLY A 62 36.24 -12.29 -15.69
N VAL A 63 36.74 -12.08 -14.48
CA VAL A 63 35.98 -12.31 -13.23
C VAL A 63 34.79 -11.36 -13.16
N ARG A 64 34.98 -10.08 -13.47
CA ARG A 64 33.89 -9.09 -13.49
C ARG A 64 32.81 -9.44 -14.50
N GLN A 65 33.19 -9.95 -15.67
CA GLN A 65 32.25 -10.43 -16.69
C GLN A 65 31.44 -11.64 -16.21
N GLN A 66 32.07 -12.58 -15.50
CA GLN A 66 31.36 -13.72 -14.90
C GLN A 66 30.38 -13.26 -13.82
N ARG A 67 30.77 -12.31 -12.97
CA ARG A 67 29.87 -11.72 -11.97
C ARG A 67 28.68 -11.01 -12.62
N ALA A 68 28.89 -10.28 -13.71
CA ALA A 68 27.81 -9.66 -14.48
C ALA A 68 26.82 -10.70 -15.04
N LYS A 69 27.31 -11.83 -15.54
CA LYS A 69 26.44 -12.96 -15.96
C LYS A 69 25.66 -13.53 -14.77
N GLY A 70 26.29 -13.64 -13.60
CA GLY A 70 25.62 -14.04 -12.35
C GLY A 70 24.49 -13.09 -11.95
N LEU A 71 24.71 -11.77 -12.05
CA LEU A 71 23.66 -10.77 -11.81
C LEU A 71 22.46 -10.92 -12.75
N VAL A 72 22.69 -11.27 -14.02
CA VAL A 72 21.60 -11.54 -14.98
C VAL A 72 20.77 -12.76 -14.55
N VAL A 73 21.41 -13.82 -14.07
CA VAL A 73 20.70 -15.01 -13.56
C VAL A 73 19.88 -14.66 -12.32
N MET A 74 20.47 -13.94 -11.36
CA MET A 74 19.77 -13.45 -10.16
C MET A 74 18.55 -12.60 -10.52
N GLY A 75 18.69 -11.65 -11.45
CA GLY A 75 17.58 -10.81 -11.90
C GLY A 75 16.45 -11.60 -12.54
N ARG A 76 16.75 -12.67 -13.29
CA ARG A 76 15.74 -13.58 -13.85
C ARG A 76 15.00 -14.34 -12.76
N ILE A 77 15.70 -14.82 -11.74
CA ILE A 77 15.11 -15.48 -10.57
C ILE A 77 14.15 -14.51 -9.86
N PHE A 78 14.62 -13.32 -9.52
CA PHE A 78 13.81 -12.31 -8.82
C PHE A 78 12.56 -11.92 -9.63
N LYS A 79 12.69 -11.75 -10.94
CA LYS A 79 11.54 -11.46 -11.82
C LYS A 79 10.57 -12.64 -11.93
N GLY A 80 11.07 -13.87 -11.88
CA GLY A 80 10.24 -15.08 -11.91
C GLY A 80 9.39 -15.22 -10.66
N TYR A 81 10.00 -15.12 -9.48
CA TYR A 81 9.29 -15.25 -8.19
C TYR A 81 8.52 -14.00 -7.80
N GLY A 82 9.02 -12.81 -8.13
CA GLY A 82 8.33 -11.54 -7.89
C GLY A 82 7.02 -11.40 -8.66
N LYS A 83 6.80 -12.19 -9.72
CA LYS A 83 5.51 -12.29 -10.41
C LYS A 83 4.58 -13.35 -9.82
N ALA A 84 5.13 -14.38 -9.18
CA ALA A 84 4.36 -15.47 -8.58
C ALA A 84 3.70 -15.04 -7.26
N ASN A 85 4.31 -14.08 -6.55
CA ASN A 85 3.82 -13.50 -5.30
C ASN A 85 3.75 -11.97 -5.35
N ALA A 86 3.53 -11.39 -6.54
CA ALA A 86 3.12 -10.00 -6.59
C ALA A 86 1.75 -9.97 -5.89
N ILE A 87 1.76 -9.65 -4.59
CA ILE A 87 0.67 -8.94 -3.94
C ILE A 87 0.33 -7.88 -4.97
N GLU A 88 -0.78 -8.09 -5.69
CA GLU A 88 -1.07 -7.24 -6.82
C GLU A 88 -1.10 -5.81 -6.25
N LYS A 89 -0.72 -4.78 -7.01
CA LYS A 89 -1.16 -3.43 -6.61
C LYS A 89 -2.68 -3.42 -6.31
N SER A 90 -3.41 -4.32 -6.97
CA SER A 90 -4.80 -4.66 -6.68
C SER A 90 -5.04 -5.16 -5.26
N ASP A 91 -4.15 -5.91 -4.60
CA ASP A 91 -4.38 -6.38 -3.22
C ASP A 91 -4.30 -5.26 -2.19
N PHE A 92 -3.31 -4.36 -2.26
CA PHE A 92 -3.26 -3.24 -1.30
C PHE A 92 -4.34 -2.20 -1.60
N THR A 93 -4.53 -1.82 -2.87
CA THR A 93 -5.59 -0.88 -3.24
C THR A 93 -6.97 -1.45 -2.94
N ARG A 94 -7.26 -2.73 -3.27
CA ARG A 94 -8.50 -3.38 -2.85
C ARG A 94 -8.60 -3.51 -1.35
N HIS A 95 -7.51 -3.76 -0.63
CA HIS A 95 -7.55 -3.85 0.82
C HIS A 95 -7.90 -2.50 1.45
N VAL A 96 -7.33 -1.40 0.96
CA VAL A 96 -7.68 -0.04 1.38
C VAL A 96 -9.12 0.30 1.02
N GLU A 97 -9.57 -0.06 -0.19
CA GLU A 97 -10.97 0.09 -0.61
C GLU A 97 -11.93 -0.78 0.23
N ASP A 98 -11.54 -2.01 0.59
CA ASP A 98 -12.33 -2.93 1.42
C ASP A 98 -12.42 -2.46 2.86
N VAL A 99 -11.33 -1.92 3.41
CA VAL A 99 -11.34 -1.31 4.74
C VAL A 99 -12.24 -0.07 4.74
N GLY A 100 -12.16 0.77 3.70
CA GLY A 100 -13.07 1.91 3.52
C GLY A 100 -14.54 1.48 3.47
N ARG A 101 -14.88 0.50 2.63
CA ARG A 101 -16.26 -0.04 2.53
C ARG A 101 -16.76 -0.65 3.82
N LYS A 102 -15.91 -1.38 4.56
CA LYS A 102 -16.29 -1.96 5.85
C LYS A 102 -16.53 -0.90 6.91
N ALA A 103 -15.74 0.17 6.93
CA ALA A 103 -15.95 1.28 7.84
C ALA A 103 -17.32 1.94 7.57
N GLU A 104 -17.66 2.17 6.29
CA GLU A 104 -18.98 2.69 5.90
C GLU A 104 -20.13 1.77 6.32
N GLN A 105 -19.98 0.45 6.14
CA GLN A 105 -20.99 -0.53 6.57
C GLN A 105 -21.16 -0.56 8.09
N MET A 106 -20.08 -0.53 8.86
CA MET A 106 -20.16 -0.53 10.32
C MET A 106 -20.85 0.73 10.85
N VAL A 107 -20.65 1.87 10.19
CA VAL A 107 -21.35 3.12 10.53
C VAL A 107 -22.85 3.02 10.20
N ALA A 108 -23.21 2.41 9.07
CA ALA A 108 -24.62 2.18 8.73
C ALA A 108 -25.31 1.20 9.71
N GLU A 109 -24.65 0.09 10.05
CA GLU A 109 -25.18 -0.89 11.01
C GLU A 109 -25.32 -0.33 12.42
N ALA A 110 -24.39 0.53 12.86
CA ALA A 110 -24.50 1.22 14.15
C ALA A 110 -25.72 2.16 14.19
N ARG A 111 -25.98 2.89 13.10
CA ARG A 111 -27.16 3.75 12.96
C ARG A 111 -28.47 2.95 12.98
N ASP A 112 -28.55 1.88 12.22
CA ASP A 112 -29.74 1.03 12.16
C ASP A 112 -30.02 0.35 13.52
N ALA A 113 -28.98 0.05 14.31
CA ALA A 113 -29.12 -0.48 15.66
C ALA A 113 -29.64 0.57 16.66
N GLU A 114 -29.19 1.82 16.55
CA GLU A 114 -29.67 2.93 17.39
C GLU A 114 -31.13 3.33 17.08
N ASP A 115 -31.56 3.16 15.84
CA ASP A 115 -32.96 3.39 15.42
C ASP A 115 -33.91 2.23 15.81
N ALA A 116 -33.38 1.01 15.98
CA ALA A 116 -34.16 -0.15 16.40
C ALA A 116 -34.40 -0.23 17.92
N GLU A 117 -33.61 0.50 18.71
CA GLU A 117 -33.74 0.57 20.18
C GLU A 117 -34.61 1.74 20.68
N GLN A 118 -35.12 2.60 19.77
CA GLN A 118 -36.05 3.70 20.07
C GLN A 118 -37.52 3.35 19.76
#